data_AF-A0A0R2LEP9-F1
#
_entry.id   AF-A0A0R2LEP9-F1
#
_cell.length_a   1.000
_cell.length_b   1.000
_cell.length_c   1.000
_cell.angle_alpha   90.00
_cell.angle_beta   90.00
_cell.angle_gamma   90.00
#
_symmetry.space_group_name_H-M   'P 1'
#
loop_
_entity.id
_entity.type
_entity.pdbx_description
1 polymer ?
#
loop_
_entity_poly.entity_id
_entity_poly.type
_entity_poly.pdbx_seq_one_letter_code
_entity_poly.pdbx_strand_id
1 'polypeptide(L)'
;MILLKKAMDYNQYLVEHQMAATMLIYRYSEADIVSPGKDVTVLSPERRRLTLNDARYQLYNDAGVYANGVTLDDLKSTLATLRASDHDQGLSANVQESSTIISLIRDLAKMGLTVMGSRYVCDRVWDVDDDRRLVAALLHPQLIDDQPHSEAHEASTLAYDWENTVRRDRQPNGVNKVDEVRFTIQDQAGKPLLRLVPRERLGTVLYALRCGASPQQIREWLLWPRLEQLSLDYAQLSLLTCWQSESRKIVTLKDLLTLDDLTISDQGSGDACWYQFTAQSEKSRFGGAIPFTEAGEALSKIFHGHQYASDRAFSDGLAQLAQHVNLQIQRRQRRLFDIADIDRFKEAEGEIVDMSATGRDGHEGLPETVYEIIDLGSGRTLRYDLSINDLVMALLAFAR
;
A
#
# COMPACT_ATOMS: atom_id res chain seq x y z
N MET A 1 -1.63 -54.96 0.18
CA MET A 1 -2.79 -54.26 0.79
C MET A 1 -2.61 -52.79 0.47
N ILE A 2 -3.29 -52.30 -0.57
CA ILE A 2 -3.20 -50.91 -1.03
C ILE A 2 -4.02 -50.09 -0.05
N LEU A 3 -3.37 -49.27 0.78
CA LEU A 3 -4.03 -48.21 1.52
C LEU A 3 -4.55 -47.21 0.49
N LEU A 4 -5.82 -47.36 0.12
CA LEU A 4 -6.59 -46.32 -0.56
C LEU A 4 -6.46 -45.06 0.30
N LYS A 5 -5.63 -44.10 -0.15
CA LYS A 5 -5.60 -42.74 0.37
C LYS A 5 -7.06 -42.25 0.25
N LYS A 6 -7.78 -42.19 1.36
CA LYS A 6 -9.17 -41.72 1.36
C LYS A 6 -9.16 -40.34 0.71
N ALA A 7 -9.77 -40.21 -0.46
CA ALA A 7 -10.01 -38.90 -1.08
C ALA A 7 -10.82 -38.12 -0.05
N MET A 8 -10.26 -37.01 0.41
CA MET A 8 -10.79 -36.23 1.51
C MET A 8 -11.54 -35.06 0.88
N ASP A 9 -12.79 -34.88 1.28
CA ASP A 9 -13.70 -33.88 0.74
C ASP A 9 -13.23 -32.48 1.21
N TYR A 10 -12.74 -31.66 0.28
CA TYR A 10 -12.29 -30.30 0.56
C TYR A 10 -13.41 -29.47 1.19
N ASN A 11 -14.67 -29.71 0.81
CA ASN A 11 -15.80 -28.99 1.40
C ASN A 11 -15.99 -29.35 2.87
N GLN A 12 -15.86 -30.63 3.21
CA GLN A 12 -15.91 -31.07 4.59
C GLN A 12 -14.77 -30.44 5.40
N TYR A 13 -13.55 -30.42 4.85
CA TYR A 13 -12.40 -29.78 5.50
C TYR A 13 -12.65 -28.29 5.78
N LEU A 14 -13.15 -27.54 4.79
CA LEU A 14 -13.48 -26.12 4.97
C LEU A 14 -14.52 -25.91 6.07
N VAL A 15 -15.57 -26.73 6.11
CA VAL A 15 -16.61 -26.65 7.15
C VAL A 15 -16.04 -26.97 8.54
N GLU A 16 -15.24 -28.04 8.66
CA GLU A 16 -14.63 -28.46 9.93
C GLU A 16 -13.70 -27.39 10.52
N HIS A 17 -12.99 -26.65 9.65
CA HIS A 17 -12.03 -25.61 10.05
C HIS A 17 -12.59 -24.19 9.94
N GLN A 18 -13.90 -24.06 9.71
CA GLN A 18 -14.60 -22.78 9.57
C GLN A 18 -13.93 -21.84 8.55
N MET A 19 -13.40 -22.41 7.48
CA MET A 19 -12.74 -21.68 6.41
C MET A 19 -13.74 -21.26 5.34
N ALA A 20 -13.58 -20.04 4.84
CA ALA A 20 -14.28 -19.51 3.69
C ALA A 20 -13.31 -19.35 2.52
N ALA A 21 -13.83 -19.58 1.32
CA ALA A 21 -13.11 -19.31 0.09
C ALA A 21 -13.91 -18.34 -0.78
N THR A 22 -13.20 -17.35 -1.33
CA THR A 22 -13.81 -16.31 -2.16
C THR A 22 -13.03 -16.20 -3.47
N MET A 23 -13.76 -16.00 -4.55
CA MET A 23 -13.25 -15.73 -5.88
C MET A 23 -13.42 -14.24 -6.20
N LEU A 24 -12.32 -13.57 -6.52
CA LEU A 24 -12.26 -12.19 -6.97
C LEU A 24 -12.07 -12.20 -8.49
N ILE A 25 -13.05 -11.69 -9.23
CA ILE A 25 -13.03 -11.66 -10.69
C ILE A 25 -12.58 -10.28 -11.13
N TYR A 26 -11.49 -10.24 -11.90
CA TYR A 26 -10.89 -9.01 -12.38
C TYR A 26 -10.90 -8.93 -13.90
N ARG A 27 -11.04 -7.70 -14.39
CA ARG A 27 -10.74 -7.33 -15.77
C ARG A 27 -9.35 -6.76 -15.85
N TYR A 28 -8.47 -7.38 -16.65
CA TYR A 28 -7.07 -6.98 -16.85
C TYR A 28 -6.85 -6.39 -18.24
N SER A 29 -5.85 -5.51 -18.32
CA SER A 29 -5.22 -5.14 -19.58
C SER A 29 -4.28 -6.23 -20.08
N GLU A 30 -3.82 -6.07 -21.32
CA GLU A 30 -2.60 -6.72 -21.78
C GLU A 30 -1.41 -6.32 -20.89
N ALA A 31 -0.42 -7.22 -20.81
CA ALA A 31 0.76 -7.02 -19.99
C ALA A 31 1.86 -6.27 -20.75
N ASP A 32 2.43 -5.27 -20.09
CA ASP A 32 3.61 -4.56 -20.56
C ASP A 32 4.83 -5.06 -19.81
N ILE A 33 5.90 -5.36 -20.55
CA ILE A 33 7.19 -5.71 -19.94
C ILE A 33 7.88 -4.42 -19.52
N VAL A 34 8.21 -4.32 -18.23
CA VAL A 34 9.06 -3.24 -17.73
C VAL A 34 10.52 -3.64 -17.97
N SER A 35 11.28 -2.80 -18.67
CA SER A 35 12.68 -3.06 -19.02
C SER A 35 13.48 -1.77 -19.10
N PRO A 36 14.80 -1.82 -18.87
CA PRO A 36 15.61 -0.62 -18.86
C PRO A 36 15.50 0.18 -20.16
N GLY A 37 15.28 1.49 -20.04
CA GLY A 37 15.25 2.41 -21.18
C GLY A 37 13.99 2.33 -22.06
N LYS A 38 12.99 1.49 -21.72
CA LYS A 38 11.71 1.45 -22.43
C LYS A 38 10.79 2.61 -22.03
N ASP A 39 9.77 2.88 -22.85
CA ASP A 39 8.83 3.98 -22.61
C ASP A 39 7.90 3.70 -21.42
N VAL A 40 7.47 2.45 -21.27
CA VAL A 40 6.65 2.03 -20.14
C VAL A 40 7.53 1.88 -18.90
N THR A 41 7.22 2.64 -17.86
CA THR A 41 7.86 2.56 -16.55
C THR A 41 6.95 1.85 -15.55
N VAL A 42 7.46 1.58 -14.34
CA VAL A 42 6.62 1.06 -13.26
C VAL A 42 5.49 2.03 -12.90
N LEU A 43 5.71 3.35 -12.92
CA LEU A 43 4.71 4.35 -12.53
C LEU A 43 4.03 5.07 -13.71
N SER A 44 4.21 4.54 -14.92
CA SER A 44 3.55 4.99 -16.15
C SER A 44 2.04 5.23 -15.93
N PRO A 45 1.47 6.37 -16.38
CA PRO A 45 0.07 6.71 -16.15
C PRO A 45 -0.88 6.20 -17.24
N GLU A 46 -0.41 5.45 -18.26
CA GLU A 46 -1.28 5.15 -19.40
C GLU A 46 -2.46 4.27 -19.01
N ARG A 47 -3.67 4.69 -19.42
CA ARG A 47 -4.89 3.89 -19.35
C ARG A 47 -4.93 2.90 -20.49
N ARG A 48 -5.11 1.63 -20.15
CA ARG A 48 -5.21 0.51 -21.08
C ARG A 48 -6.65 0.00 -21.09
N ARG A 49 -7.06 -0.52 -22.25
CA ARG A 49 -8.33 -1.22 -22.35
C ARG A 49 -8.23 -2.53 -21.57
N LEU A 50 -9.20 -2.78 -20.69
CA LEU A 50 -9.30 -4.03 -19.96
C LEU A 50 -10.07 -5.04 -20.83
N THR A 51 -9.37 -6.07 -21.32
CA THR A 51 -9.88 -7.02 -22.33
C THR A 51 -9.85 -8.46 -21.87
N LEU A 52 -9.15 -8.77 -20.78
CA LEU A 52 -8.95 -10.12 -20.27
C LEU A 52 -9.70 -10.27 -18.94
N ASN A 53 -10.45 -11.35 -18.77
CA ASN A 53 -11.06 -11.68 -17.48
C ASN A 53 -10.24 -12.79 -16.84
N ASP A 54 -9.87 -12.60 -15.58
CA ASP A 54 -9.16 -13.62 -14.82
C ASP A 54 -9.58 -13.56 -13.35
N ALA A 55 -9.50 -14.70 -12.66
CA ALA A 55 -9.94 -14.86 -11.29
C ALA A 55 -8.74 -15.02 -10.35
N ARG A 56 -8.89 -14.47 -9.15
CA ARG A 56 -7.99 -14.66 -8.03
C ARG A 56 -8.74 -15.23 -6.86
N TYR A 57 -8.07 -16.06 -6.09
CA TYR A 57 -8.69 -16.83 -5.03
C TYR A 57 -8.15 -16.40 -3.68
N GLN A 58 -9.04 -16.38 -2.70
CA GLN A 58 -8.74 -16.14 -1.30
C GLN A 58 -9.26 -17.32 -0.47
N LEU A 59 -8.49 -17.70 0.54
CA LEU A 59 -8.84 -18.70 1.55
C LEU A 59 -8.53 -18.11 2.91
N TYR A 60 -9.52 -18.06 3.79
CA TYR A 60 -9.39 -17.41 5.10
C TYR A 60 -10.36 -18.01 6.13
N ASN A 61 -10.09 -17.76 7.41
CA ASN A 61 -11.01 -17.94 8.51
C ASN A 61 -10.82 -16.81 9.53
N ASP A 62 -11.42 -16.93 10.71
CA ASP A 62 -11.27 -15.96 11.79
C ASP A 62 -9.83 -15.86 12.34
N ALA A 63 -9.02 -16.91 12.20
CA ALA A 63 -7.64 -16.94 12.66
C ALA A 63 -6.68 -16.26 11.66
N GLY A 64 -7.01 -16.24 10.37
CA GLY A 64 -6.22 -15.51 9.38
C GLY A 64 -6.52 -15.87 7.93
N VAL A 65 -5.65 -15.35 7.05
CA VAL A 65 -5.72 -15.58 5.60
C VAL A 65 -4.64 -16.58 5.21
N TYR A 66 -5.00 -17.66 4.51
CA TYR A 66 -4.12 -18.76 4.11
C TYR A 66 -3.76 -18.73 2.62
N ALA A 67 -4.59 -18.08 1.81
CA ALA A 67 -4.28 -17.74 0.44
C ALA A 67 -4.90 -16.37 0.14
N ASN A 68 -4.17 -15.49 -0.51
CA ASN A 68 -4.68 -14.16 -0.86
C ASN A 68 -4.28 -13.78 -2.27
N GLY A 69 -5.26 -13.64 -3.16
CA GLY A 69 -5.02 -13.16 -4.51
C GLY A 69 -4.23 -14.17 -5.37
N VAL A 70 -4.42 -15.47 -5.15
CA VAL A 70 -3.65 -16.53 -5.82
C VAL A 70 -4.40 -17.12 -7.02
N THR A 71 -3.71 -17.89 -7.87
CA THR A 71 -4.36 -18.66 -8.94
C THR A 71 -5.13 -19.86 -8.38
N LEU A 72 -5.99 -20.49 -9.19
CA LEU A 72 -6.70 -21.70 -8.76
C LEU A 72 -5.74 -22.85 -8.43
N ASP A 73 -4.67 -23.01 -9.21
CA ASP A 73 -3.70 -24.08 -8.99
C ASP A 73 -2.86 -23.86 -7.72
N ASP A 74 -2.56 -22.59 -7.41
CA ASP A 74 -1.93 -22.24 -6.14
C ASP A 74 -2.89 -22.46 -4.96
N LEU A 75 -4.19 -22.13 -5.09
CA LEU A 75 -5.19 -22.43 -4.08
C LEU A 75 -5.28 -23.94 -3.80
N LYS A 76 -5.31 -24.77 -4.85
CA LYS A 76 -5.30 -26.24 -4.73
C LYS A 76 -4.07 -26.72 -3.96
N SER A 77 -2.91 -26.17 -4.30
CA SER A 77 -1.64 -26.49 -3.64
C SER A 77 -1.65 -26.11 -2.16
N THR A 78 -2.21 -24.94 -1.82
CA THR A 78 -2.39 -24.49 -0.44
C THR A 78 -3.33 -25.41 0.34
N LEU A 79 -4.50 -25.75 -0.21
CA LEU A 79 -5.45 -26.67 0.42
C LEU A 79 -4.85 -28.07 0.64
N ALA A 80 -4.12 -28.59 -0.34
CA ALA A 80 -3.42 -29.86 -0.23
C ALA A 80 -2.33 -29.83 0.86
N THR A 81 -1.66 -28.69 1.03
CA THR A 81 -0.63 -28.50 2.06
C THR A 81 -1.25 -28.41 3.45
N LEU A 82 -2.26 -27.56 3.65
CA LEU A 82 -2.97 -27.42 4.93
C LEU A 82 -3.52 -28.75 5.42
N ARG A 83 -4.07 -29.55 4.50
CA ARG A 83 -4.49 -30.92 4.75
C ARG A 83 -3.36 -31.82 5.26
N ALA A 84 -2.15 -31.67 4.73
CA ALA A 84 -1.03 -32.55 5.06
C ALA A 84 -0.36 -32.21 6.39
N SER A 85 -0.44 -30.95 6.83
CA SER A 85 0.36 -30.46 7.94
C SER A 85 -0.34 -30.35 9.30
N ASP A 86 -1.68 -30.49 9.42
CA ASP A 86 -2.44 -30.25 10.68
C ASP A 86 -2.08 -28.91 11.37
N HIS A 87 -1.40 -28.01 10.66
CA HIS A 87 -0.82 -26.77 11.16
C HIS A 87 -1.53 -25.62 10.51
N ASP A 88 -2.25 -24.89 11.35
CA ASP A 88 -3.14 -23.80 10.99
C ASP A 88 -2.39 -22.45 10.94
N GLN A 89 -1.14 -22.46 10.46
CA GLN A 89 -0.38 -21.23 10.33
C GLN A 89 -0.79 -20.52 9.03
N GLY A 90 -1.76 -19.61 9.16
CA GLY A 90 -2.14 -18.69 8.10
C GLY A 90 -0.92 -17.95 7.53
N LEU A 91 -1.04 -17.50 6.27
CA LEU A 91 -0.04 -16.60 5.69
C LEU A 91 0.00 -15.35 6.58
N SER A 92 1.18 -15.01 7.10
CA SER A 92 1.43 -13.64 7.52
C SER A 92 1.52 -12.79 6.25
N ALA A 93 0.37 -12.48 5.66
CA ALA A 93 0.27 -11.56 4.55
C ALA A 93 0.93 -10.24 4.98
N ASN A 94 1.97 -9.82 4.25
CA ASN A 94 2.64 -8.53 4.42
C ASN A 94 3.61 -8.39 5.59
N VAL A 95 4.41 -9.43 5.90
CA VAL A 95 5.68 -9.16 6.58
C VAL A 95 6.63 -8.61 5.53
N GLN A 96 6.65 -7.27 5.38
CA GLN A 96 7.83 -6.60 4.85
C GLN A 96 9.04 -7.26 5.51
N GLU A 97 9.97 -7.79 4.74
CA GLU A 97 11.15 -8.41 5.32
C GLU A 97 11.90 -7.35 6.12
N SER A 98 11.67 -7.31 7.43
CA SER A 98 12.18 -6.24 8.29
C SER A 98 13.70 -6.18 8.25
N SER A 99 14.37 -7.31 7.95
CA SER A 99 15.80 -7.35 7.66
C SER A 99 16.20 -6.57 6.40
N THR A 100 15.37 -6.56 5.35
CA THR A 100 15.56 -5.76 4.11
C THR A 100 15.48 -4.28 4.41
N ILE A 101 14.48 -3.87 5.18
CA ILE A 101 14.34 -2.48 5.63
C ILE A 101 15.58 -2.05 6.41
N ILE A 102 16.03 -2.83 7.39
CA ILE A 102 17.23 -2.50 8.16
C ILE A 102 18.49 -2.42 7.27
N SER A 103 18.61 -3.29 6.26
CA SER A 103 19.71 -3.19 5.30
C SER A 103 19.69 -1.87 4.53
N LEU A 104 18.51 -1.47 4.04
CA LEU A 104 18.34 -0.19 3.33
C LEU A 104 18.62 1.01 4.25
N ILE A 105 18.15 0.97 5.50
CA ILE A 105 18.43 2.02 6.50
C ILE A 105 19.94 2.17 6.71
N ARG A 106 20.69 1.06 6.81
CA ARG A 106 22.15 1.10 6.94
C ARG A 106 22.83 1.66 5.71
N ASP A 107 22.34 1.38 4.51
CA ASP A 107 22.89 1.94 3.28
C ASP A 107 22.66 3.45 3.19
N LEU A 108 21.45 3.91 3.53
CA LEU A 108 21.14 5.35 3.58
C LEU A 108 21.89 6.08 4.69
N ALA A 109 22.19 5.42 5.81
CA ALA A 109 23.05 5.99 6.86
C ALA A 109 24.45 6.32 6.34
N LYS A 110 25.00 5.50 5.41
CA LYS A 110 26.28 5.81 4.73
C LYS A 110 26.16 7.04 3.80
N MET A 111 24.95 7.34 3.32
CA MET A 111 24.63 8.54 2.54
C MET A 111 24.31 9.76 3.42
N GLY A 112 24.41 9.63 4.75
CA GLY A 112 24.14 10.72 5.69
C GLY A 112 22.67 10.88 6.08
N LEU A 113 21.79 9.94 5.75
CA LEU A 113 20.39 10.01 6.10
C LEU A 113 20.09 9.24 7.38
N THR A 114 19.16 9.75 8.17
CA THR A 114 18.67 9.09 9.39
C THR A 114 17.18 8.78 9.27
N VAL A 115 16.77 7.59 9.71
CA VAL A 115 15.37 7.18 9.77
C VAL A 115 14.89 7.21 11.21
N MET A 116 13.80 7.94 11.43
CA MET A 116 13.13 8.11 12.71
C MET A 116 11.73 7.49 12.63
N GLY A 117 11.28 6.81 13.68
CA GLY A 117 9.94 6.23 13.79
C GLY A 117 9.16 6.80 14.97
N SER A 118 7.85 6.95 14.81
CA SER A 118 6.94 7.36 15.89
C SER A 118 5.59 6.65 15.71
N ARG A 119 4.91 6.42 16.83
CA ARG A 119 3.53 5.96 16.85
C ARG A 119 2.58 7.16 16.92
N TYR A 120 1.48 7.09 16.20
CA TYR A 120 0.47 8.13 16.11
C TYR A 120 -0.89 7.53 16.48
N VAL A 121 -1.62 8.20 17.37
CA VAL A 121 -3.01 7.85 17.69
C VAL A 121 -3.90 9.05 17.39
N CYS A 122 -4.76 8.90 16.38
CA CYS A 122 -5.68 9.94 15.95
C CYS A 122 -6.97 9.88 16.75
N ASP A 123 -7.33 11.00 17.35
CA ASP A 123 -8.49 11.14 18.21
C ASP A 123 -9.63 11.93 17.54
N ARG A 124 -9.32 12.73 16.51
CA ARG A 124 -10.31 13.50 15.75
C ARG A 124 -10.03 13.44 14.25
N VAL A 125 -11.12 13.44 13.49
CA VAL A 125 -11.13 13.43 12.03
C VAL A 125 -12.18 14.43 11.58
N TRP A 126 -11.78 15.36 10.71
CA TRP A 126 -12.69 16.33 10.09
C TRP A 126 -12.77 16.05 8.61
N ASP A 127 -13.98 15.83 8.12
CA ASP A 127 -14.22 15.74 6.70
C ASP A 127 -14.18 17.16 6.11
N VAL A 128 -13.46 17.31 5.00
CA VAL A 128 -13.39 18.55 4.24
C VAL A 128 -14.60 18.58 3.31
N ASP A 129 -15.45 19.59 3.50
CA ASP A 129 -16.70 19.73 2.72
C ASP A 129 -16.50 20.52 1.41
N ASP A 130 -15.43 21.33 1.32
CA ASP A 130 -15.09 22.15 0.16
C ASP A 130 -13.59 22.15 -0.11
N ASP A 131 -13.16 21.20 -0.94
CA ASP A 131 -11.76 21.02 -1.32
C ASP A 131 -11.20 22.22 -2.11
N ARG A 132 -12.03 22.93 -2.88
CA ARG A 132 -11.57 24.08 -3.69
C ARG A 132 -11.24 25.26 -2.80
N ARG A 133 -12.09 25.51 -1.80
CA ARG A 133 -11.85 26.55 -0.80
C ARG A 133 -10.63 26.23 0.05
N LEU A 134 -10.41 24.94 0.39
CA LEU A 134 -9.20 24.49 1.05
C LEU A 134 -7.94 24.78 0.24
N VAL A 135 -7.91 24.40 -1.04
CA VAL A 135 -6.76 24.68 -1.92
C VAL A 135 -6.49 26.18 -2.01
N ALA A 136 -7.52 27.00 -2.16
CA ALA A 136 -7.37 28.45 -2.21
C ALA A 136 -6.82 29.03 -0.89
N ALA A 137 -7.23 28.48 0.26
CA ALA A 137 -6.73 28.90 1.56
C ALA A 137 -5.25 28.52 1.74
N LEU A 138 -4.87 27.28 1.40
CA LEU A 138 -3.50 26.78 1.57
C LEU A 138 -2.49 27.42 0.59
N LEU A 139 -2.96 27.90 -0.56
CA LEU A 139 -2.12 28.59 -1.56
C LEU A 139 -2.15 30.12 -1.41
N HIS A 140 -2.67 30.65 -0.30
CA HIS A 140 -2.74 32.08 -0.11
C HIS A 140 -1.33 32.70 0.00
N PRO A 141 -1.02 33.82 -0.68
CA PRO A 141 0.33 34.39 -0.74
C PRO A 141 0.99 34.65 0.63
N GLN A 142 0.19 35.00 1.64
CA GLN A 142 0.68 35.22 3.02
C GLN A 142 1.27 33.98 3.66
N LEU A 143 0.89 32.78 3.21
CA LEU A 143 1.44 31.51 3.70
C LEU A 143 2.66 31.07 2.87
N ILE A 144 2.78 31.51 1.61
CA ILE A 144 3.86 31.12 0.70
C ILE A 144 5.17 31.84 1.05
N ASP A 145 5.09 33.06 1.58
CA ASP A 145 6.26 33.89 1.94
C ASP A 145 6.89 33.53 3.31
N ASP A 146 6.26 32.65 4.09
CA ASP A 146 6.81 32.16 5.36
C ASP A 146 7.95 31.14 5.12
N GLN A 147 9.04 31.31 5.89
CA GLN A 147 10.27 30.53 5.81
C GLN A 147 10.10 28.99 5.76
N PRO A 148 11.09 28.23 5.23
CA PRO A 148 10.95 26.80 4.92
C PRO A 148 10.43 25.95 6.08
N HIS A 149 9.40 25.13 5.82
CA HIS A 149 8.88 23.98 6.58
C HIS A 149 9.32 23.90 8.07
N SER A 150 8.99 24.91 8.87
CA SER A 150 9.20 24.91 10.32
C SER A 150 7.89 24.61 11.06
N GLU A 151 7.97 24.20 12.33
CA GLU A 151 6.80 23.99 13.19
C GLU A 151 5.92 25.25 13.30
N ALA A 152 6.54 26.43 13.32
CA ALA A 152 5.82 27.71 13.35
C ALA A 152 5.01 27.95 12.06
N HIS A 153 5.56 27.57 10.91
CA HIS A 153 4.86 27.65 9.63
C HIS A 153 3.72 26.64 9.53
N GLU A 154 3.91 25.43 10.09
CA GLU A 154 2.84 24.44 10.18
C GLU A 154 1.67 24.95 11.02
N ALA A 155 1.96 25.56 12.18
CA ALA A 155 0.95 26.16 13.05
C ALA A 155 0.22 27.35 12.40
N SER A 156 0.93 28.23 11.68
CA SER A 156 0.30 29.37 10.99
C SER A 156 -0.62 28.92 9.86
N THR A 157 -0.16 27.97 9.04
CA THR A 157 -0.95 27.42 7.94
C THR A 157 -2.20 26.71 8.47
N LEU A 158 -2.08 25.95 9.58
CA LEU A 158 -3.20 25.26 10.23
C LEU A 158 -4.25 26.24 10.75
N ALA A 159 -3.81 27.31 11.44
CA ALA A 159 -4.72 28.34 11.94
C ALA A 159 -5.48 29.03 10.80
N TYR A 160 -4.78 29.42 9.73
CA TYR A 160 -5.40 30.10 8.59
C TYR A 160 -6.43 29.23 7.88
N ASP A 161 -6.11 27.97 7.64
CA ASP A 161 -7.04 26.99 7.09
C ASP A 161 -8.26 26.81 7.99
N TRP A 162 -8.08 26.67 9.30
CA TRP A 162 -9.18 26.50 10.26
C TRP A 162 -10.19 27.64 10.23
N GLU A 163 -9.74 28.86 9.99
CA GLU A 163 -10.59 30.05 9.87
C GLU A 163 -11.33 30.11 8.52
N ASN A 164 -10.80 29.45 7.48
CA ASN A 164 -11.18 29.70 6.10
C ASN A 164 -11.76 28.48 5.36
N THR A 165 -11.82 27.28 5.95
CA THR A 165 -12.38 26.07 5.31
C THR A 165 -13.64 25.56 6.00
N VAL A 166 -14.53 24.93 5.23
CA VAL A 166 -15.75 24.30 5.77
C VAL A 166 -15.41 22.87 6.15
N ARG A 167 -15.64 22.53 7.42
CA ARG A 167 -15.35 21.23 8.00
C ARG A 167 -16.52 20.72 8.81
N ARG A 168 -16.78 19.42 8.68
CA ARG A 168 -17.70 18.71 9.55
C ARG A 168 -16.89 17.79 10.47
N ASP A 169 -16.99 18.05 11.77
CA ASP A 169 -16.46 17.13 12.78
C ASP A 169 -17.20 15.80 12.68
N ARG A 170 -16.44 14.76 12.35
CA ARG A 170 -16.94 13.41 12.40
C ARG A 170 -16.42 12.81 13.68
N GLN A 171 -17.10 13.12 14.79
CA GLN A 171 -16.84 12.39 16.03
C GLN A 171 -17.05 10.90 15.76
N PRO A 172 -16.05 10.06 16.05
CA PRO A 172 -16.20 8.63 16.04
C PRO A 172 -17.30 8.17 17.00
N ASN A 173 -18.57 8.14 16.58
CA ASN A 173 -19.54 7.23 17.21
C ASN A 173 -19.10 5.81 16.81
N GLY A 174 -18.09 5.27 17.50
CA GLY A 174 -17.49 3.95 17.29
C GLY A 174 -16.43 3.81 16.18
N VAL A 175 -15.82 4.89 15.69
CA VAL A 175 -14.83 4.82 14.59
C VAL A 175 -13.42 4.51 15.14
N ASN A 176 -12.81 3.45 14.58
CA ASN A 176 -11.42 3.04 14.79
C ASN A 176 -10.49 4.25 14.95
N LYS A 177 -9.91 4.43 16.15
CA LYS A 177 -8.75 5.31 16.33
C LYS A 177 -7.70 4.85 15.33
N VAL A 178 -7.23 5.75 14.47
CA VAL A 178 -6.07 5.44 13.63
C VAL A 178 -4.89 5.36 14.58
N ASP A 179 -4.39 4.15 14.78
CA ASP A 179 -3.26 3.83 15.65
C ASP A 179 -2.19 3.16 14.79
N GLU A 180 -1.15 3.92 14.45
CA GLU A 180 -0.18 3.47 13.45
C GLU A 180 1.21 4.05 13.64
N VAL A 181 2.20 3.35 13.11
CA VAL A 181 3.59 3.80 13.07
C VAL A 181 3.89 4.45 11.73
N ARG A 182 4.51 5.63 11.79
CA ARG A 182 5.01 6.36 10.62
C ARG A 182 6.44 6.80 10.82
N PHE A 183 7.12 7.04 9.70
CA PHE A 183 8.54 7.31 9.66
C PHE A 183 8.85 8.69 9.09
N THR A 184 9.91 9.29 9.61
CA THR A 184 10.50 10.53 9.12
C THR A 184 11.94 10.25 8.71
N ILE A 185 12.34 10.73 7.54
CA ILE A 185 13.70 10.60 7.01
C ILE A 185 14.34 11.98 7.06
N GLN A 186 15.49 12.09 7.73
CA GLN A 186 16.21 13.33 7.96
C GLN A 186 17.58 13.32 7.29
N ASP A 187 18.08 14.50 6.95
CA ASP A 187 19.48 14.69 6.54
C ASP A 187 20.44 14.74 7.75
N GLN A 188 21.72 14.98 7.48
CA GLN A 188 22.78 15.07 8.50
C GLN A 188 22.58 16.25 9.47
N ALA A 189 21.87 17.31 9.05
CA ALA A 189 21.56 18.46 9.88
C ALA A 189 20.32 18.22 10.75
N GLY A 190 19.68 17.04 10.64
CA GLY A 190 18.44 16.71 11.33
C GLY A 190 17.20 17.32 10.65
N LYS A 191 17.34 17.93 9.47
CA LYS A 191 16.20 18.51 8.75
C LYS A 191 15.36 17.38 8.14
N PRO A 192 14.03 17.37 8.34
CA PRO A 192 13.16 16.39 7.72
C PRO A 192 13.13 16.57 6.20
N LEU A 193 13.47 15.51 5.47
CA LEU A 193 13.36 15.43 4.01
C LEU A 193 12.03 14.80 3.58
N LEU A 194 11.58 13.77 4.29
CA LEU A 194 10.30 13.08 4.07
C LEU A 194 9.65 12.84 5.44
N ARG A 195 8.36 13.14 5.58
CA ARG A 195 7.60 13.00 6.84
C ARG A 195 6.43 12.04 6.64
N LEU A 196 5.95 11.47 7.74
CA LEU A 196 4.73 10.65 7.79
C LEU A 196 4.72 9.46 6.81
N VAL A 197 5.89 8.93 6.44
CA VAL A 197 6.04 7.78 5.56
C VAL A 197 5.40 6.58 6.26
N PRO A 198 4.33 5.99 5.71
CA PRO A 198 3.66 4.89 6.36
C PRO A 198 4.49 3.61 6.24
N ARG A 199 4.35 2.70 7.20
CA ARG A 199 5.20 1.49 7.32
C ARG A 199 5.24 0.71 6.02
N GLU A 200 4.09 0.46 5.40
CA GLU A 200 3.94 -0.30 4.16
C GLU A 200 4.70 0.28 2.96
N ARG A 201 5.05 1.57 2.99
CA ARG A 201 5.81 2.26 1.92
C ARG A 201 7.29 2.46 2.25
N LEU A 202 7.69 2.21 3.49
CA LEU A 202 9.05 2.50 3.97
C LEU A 202 10.10 1.83 3.09
N GLY A 203 9.98 0.54 2.81
CA GLY A 203 10.96 -0.18 1.98
C GLY A 203 11.14 0.45 0.59
N THR A 204 10.03 0.77 -0.09
CA THR A 204 10.04 1.40 -1.42
C THR A 204 10.65 2.80 -1.39
N VAL A 205 10.32 3.61 -0.39
CA VAL A 205 10.88 4.96 -0.21
C VAL A 205 12.38 4.89 0.01
N LEU A 206 12.84 4.01 0.88
CA LEU A 206 14.27 3.85 1.17
C LEU A 206 15.03 3.37 -0.07
N TYR A 207 14.44 2.47 -0.85
CA TYR A 207 15.01 2.02 -2.12
C TYR A 207 15.06 3.15 -3.16
N ALA A 208 14.00 3.95 -3.29
CA ALA A 208 13.99 5.11 -4.19
C ALA A 208 15.08 6.13 -3.84
N LEU A 209 15.29 6.42 -2.55
CA LEU A 209 16.41 7.26 -2.08
C LEU A 209 17.77 6.66 -2.45
N ARG A 210 17.93 5.34 -2.29
CA ARG A 210 19.16 4.63 -2.67
C ARG A 210 19.43 4.73 -4.18
N CYS A 211 18.38 4.75 -5.00
CA CYS A 211 18.46 5.00 -6.44
C CYS A 211 18.68 6.47 -6.81
N GLY A 212 18.80 7.38 -5.84
CA GLY A 212 19.08 8.80 -6.07
C GLY A 212 17.84 9.63 -6.39
N ALA A 213 16.62 9.13 -6.15
CA ALA A 213 15.42 9.93 -6.27
C ALA A 213 15.42 11.06 -5.23
N SER A 214 15.06 12.27 -5.66
CA SER A 214 14.91 13.40 -4.75
C SER A 214 13.70 13.23 -3.82
N PRO A 215 13.67 13.88 -2.64
CA PRO A 215 12.51 13.84 -1.76
C PRO A 215 11.21 14.26 -2.47
N GLN A 216 11.28 15.25 -3.36
CA GLN A 216 10.11 15.71 -4.11
C GLN A 216 9.58 14.64 -5.08
N GLN A 217 10.47 13.97 -5.81
CA GLN A 217 10.07 12.86 -6.68
C GLN A 217 9.40 11.74 -5.88
N ILE A 218 9.96 11.39 -4.72
CA ILE A 218 9.39 10.35 -3.86
C ILE A 218 8.00 10.74 -3.35
N ARG A 219 7.79 12.00 -2.98
CA ARG A 219 6.45 12.48 -2.60
C ARG A 219 5.45 12.25 -3.72
N GLU A 220 5.76 12.74 -4.91
CA GLU A 220 4.88 12.64 -6.09
C GLU A 220 4.61 11.20 -6.53
N TRP A 221 5.63 10.34 -6.47
CA TRP A 221 5.56 8.97 -6.96
C TRP A 221 4.92 8.01 -5.98
N LEU A 222 5.29 8.14 -4.71
CA LEU A 222 5.13 7.08 -3.71
C LEU A 222 4.40 7.52 -2.45
N LEU A 223 4.24 8.81 -2.13
CA LEU A 223 3.58 9.23 -0.89
C LEU A 223 2.25 9.91 -1.15
N TRP A 224 2.23 10.91 -2.01
CA TRP A 224 1.00 11.61 -2.35
C TRP A 224 0.05 10.69 -3.14
N PRO A 225 -1.27 10.85 -2.95
CA PRO A 225 -2.25 10.15 -3.76
C PRO A 225 -2.10 10.50 -5.24
N ARG A 226 -2.07 9.48 -6.10
CA ARG A 226 -2.18 9.64 -7.56
C ARG A 226 -3.61 9.33 -7.97
N LEU A 227 -4.51 10.25 -7.62
CA LEU A 227 -5.93 10.11 -7.90
C LEU A 227 -6.24 10.59 -9.31
N GLU A 228 -6.73 9.69 -10.14
CA GLU A 228 -7.35 10.07 -11.39
C GLU A 228 -8.73 10.69 -11.14
N GLN A 229 -9.28 11.42 -12.12
CA GLN A 229 -10.57 12.11 -11.98
C GLN A 229 -11.69 11.19 -11.46
N LEU A 230 -11.79 9.96 -11.98
CA LEU A 230 -12.79 9.00 -11.52
C LEU A 230 -12.61 8.66 -10.04
N SER A 231 -11.38 8.45 -9.58
CA SER A 231 -11.09 8.13 -8.18
C SER A 231 -11.32 9.34 -7.27
N LEU A 232 -11.08 10.57 -7.76
CA LEU A 232 -11.40 11.80 -7.04
C LEU A 232 -12.89 11.92 -6.74
N ASP A 233 -13.75 11.56 -7.70
CA ASP A 233 -15.21 11.65 -7.54
C ASP A 233 -15.75 10.77 -6.39
N TYR A 234 -15.02 9.71 -6.00
CA TYR A 234 -15.36 8.79 -4.90
C TYR A 234 -14.47 8.94 -3.65
N ALA A 235 -13.53 9.87 -3.67
CA ALA A 235 -12.63 10.10 -2.55
C ALA A 235 -13.24 11.13 -1.58
N GLN A 236 -13.03 10.90 -0.29
CA GLN A 236 -13.24 11.88 0.77
C GLN A 236 -11.88 12.37 1.26
N LEU A 237 -11.67 13.67 1.26
CA LEU A 237 -10.54 14.30 1.92
C LEU A 237 -10.90 14.55 3.39
N SER A 238 -10.05 14.09 4.30
CA SER A 238 -10.21 14.34 5.73
C SER A 238 -8.90 14.87 6.32
N LEU A 239 -9.03 15.77 7.31
CA LEU A 239 -7.93 16.17 8.19
C LEU A 239 -7.94 15.28 9.42
N LEU A 240 -6.79 14.71 9.77
CA LEU A 240 -6.59 13.93 10.98
C LEU A 240 -5.72 14.73 11.95
N THR A 241 -6.14 14.83 13.22
CA THR A 241 -5.25 15.23 14.32
C THR A 241 -4.93 14.03 15.18
N CYS A 242 -3.66 13.92 15.52
CA CYS A 242 -3.15 12.76 16.20
C CYS A 242 -2.12 13.15 17.24
N TRP A 243 -2.16 12.42 18.34
CA TRP A 243 -1.12 12.43 19.35
C TRP A 243 0.05 11.60 18.85
N GLN A 244 1.27 12.09 19.00
CA GLN A 244 2.48 11.41 18.52
C GLN A 244 3.34 10.94 19.70
N SER A 245 3.95 9.76 19.65
CA SER A 245 4.97 9.36 20.63
C SER A 245 6.28 10.15 20.45
N GLU A 246 7.21 10.06 21.41
CA GLU A 246 8.58 10.50 21.16
C GLU A 246 9.18 9.75 19.95
N SER A 247 9.93 10.48 19.11
CA SER A 247 10.53 9.93 17.90
C SER A 247 11.80 9.15 18.22
N ARG A 248 11.91 7.92 17.69
CA ARG A 248 13.05 7.04 17.91
C ARG A 248 13.85 6.81 16.65
N LYS A 249 15.18 6.92 16.76
CA LYS A 249 16.09 6.56 15.67
C LYS A 249 16.08 5.06 15.44
N ILE A 250 15.95 4.65 14.19
CA ILE A 250 15.94 3.24 13.78
C ILE A 250 17.33 2.84 13.30
N VAL A 251 17.95 1.86 13.95
CA VAL A 251 19.27 1.33 13.58
C VAL A 251 19.25 -0.19 13.46
N THR A 252 18.40 -0.83 14.25
CA THR A 252 18.31 -2.28 14.41
C THR A 252 16.89 -2.77 14.16
N LEU A 253 16.77 -4.08 13.92
CA LEU A 253 15.47 -4.73 13.77
C LEU A 253 14.60 -4.55 15.02
N LYS A 254 15.21 -4.59 16.21
CA LYS A 254 14.51 -4.39 17.48
C LYS A 254 13.88 -2.99 17.55
N ASP A 255 14.57 -1.97 17.05
CA ASP A 255 14.03 -0.61 17.03
C ASP A 255 12.75 -0.55 16.20
N LEU A 256 12.73 -1.21 15.03
CA LEU A 256 11.56 -1.26 14.15
C LEU A 256 10.39 -2.03 14.77
N LEU A 257 10.66 -3.15 15.44
CA LEU A 257 9.63 -4.03 16.01
C LEU A 257 8.98 -3.48 17.29
N THR A 258 9.63 -2.54 17.98
CA THR A 258 9.15 -2.00 19.27
C THR A 258 8.44 -0.65 19.14
N LEU A 259 8.20 -0.18 17.92
CA LEU A 259 7.52 1.11 17.68
C LEU A 259 6.03 1.07 18.03
N ASP A 260 5.38 -0.07 17.83
CA ASP A 260 3.97 -0.25 18.15
C ASP A 260 3.71 -0.17 19.68
N ASP A 261 4.75 -0.46 20.50
CA ASP A 261 4.70 -0.41 21.96
C ASP A 261 4.97 0.99 22.55
N LEU A 262 5.25 1.99 21.71
CA LEU A 262 5.55 3.33 22.21
C LEU A 262 4.34 3.95 22.91
N THR A 263 4.59 4.50 24.09
CA THR A 263 3.57 5.24 24.84
C THR A 263 3.34 6.59 24.21
N ILE A 264 2.07 6.97 24.09
CA ILE A 264 1.64 8.30 23.71
C ILE A 264 1.27 9.03 24.98
N SER A 265 1.87 10.20 25.21
CA SER A 265 1.64 10.96 26.43
C SER A 265 0.37 11.80 26.27
N ASP A 266 -0.57 11.65 27.21
CA ASP A 266 -1.78 12.48 27.28
C ASP A 266 -1.46 13.97 27.59
N GLN A 267 -0.21 14.32 27.93
CA GLN A 267 0.20 15.65 28.39
C GLN A 267 1.14 16.40 27.43
N GLY A 268 1.01 16.18 26.12
CA GLY A 268 1.73 16.95 25.12
C GLY A 268 2.91 16.19 24.57
N SER A 269 2.63 15.46 23.52
CA SER A 269 3.63 15.03 22.56
C SER A 269 3.03 15.30 21.19
N GLY A 270 3.36 16.49 20.66
CA GLY A 270 3.07 17.03 19.33
C GLY A 270 1.70 16.70 18.73
N ASP A 271 0.84 17.71 18.57
CA ASP A 271 -0.31 17.58 17.67
C ASP A 271 0.23 17.40 16.24
N ALA A 272 0.19 16.17 15.73
CA ALA A 272 0.51 15.88 14.34
C ALA A 272 -0.78 15.98 13.53
N CYS A 273 -0.74 16.78 12.47
CA CYS A 273 -1.88 17.00 11.59
C CYS A 273 -1.53 16.62 10.15
N TRP A 274 -2.43 15.94 9.45
CA TRP A 274 -2.26 15.67 8.03
C TRP A 274 -3.59 15.46 7.30
N TYR A 275 -3.55 15.66 5.99
CA TYR A 275 -4.65 15.32 5.11
C TYR A 275 -4.51 13.90 4.59
N GLN A 276 -5.63 13.20 4.45
CA GLN A 276 -5.69 11.86 3.89
C GLN A 276 -6.92 11.73 3.00
N PHE A 277 -6.74 11.20 1.79
CA PHE A 277 -7.87 10.76 0.98
C PHE A 277 -8.26 9.33 1.38
N THR A 278 -9.56 9.10 1.50
CA THR A 278 -10.15 7.79 1.77
C THR A 278 -11.28 7.50 0.79
N ALA A 279 -11.53 6.24 0.46
CA ALA A 279 -12.72 5.86 -0.29
C ALA A 279 -13.96 6.02 0.59
N GLN A 280 -14.98 6.73 0.10
CA GLN A 280 -16.20 7.01 0.84
C GLN A 280 -16.91 5.75 1.34
N SER A 281 -16.86 4.66 0.57
CA SER A 281 -17.55 3.39 0.85
C SER A 281 -16.69 2.35 1.58
N GLU A 282 -15.37 2.38 1.42
CA GLU A 282 -14.51 1.21 1.74
C GLU A 282 -13.55 1.42 2.91
N LYS A 283 -13.50 2.62 3.51
CA LYS A 283 -12.48 3.02 4.52
C LYS A 283 -11.02 2.81 4.05
N SER A 284 -10.80 2.42 2.80
CA SER A 284 -9.49 2.22 2.20
C SER A 284 -8.85 3.58 1.90
N ARG A 285 -7.54 3.68 2.11
CA ARG A 285 -6.79 4.94 1.93
C ARG A 285 -6.32 5.04 0.49
N PHE A 286 -6.49 6.23 -0.09
CA PHE A 286 -5.83 6.58 -1.34
C PHE A 286 -4.50 7.27 -1.04
N GLY A 287 -3.40 6.67 -1.48
CA GLY A 287 -2.09 7.27 -1.20
C GLY A 287 -1.68 7.18 0.27
N GLY A 288 -0.61 7.89 0.62
CA GLY A 288 -0.17 8.12 1.99
C GLY A 288 -0.74 9.42 2.56
N ALA A 289 -0.30 9.77 3.77
CA ALA A 289 -0.65 11.04 4.39
C ALA A 289 0.04 12.20 3.65
N ILE A 290 -0.66 13.32 3.58
CA ILE A 290 -0.14 14.58 3.06
C ILE A 290 0.13 15.48 4.26
N PRO A 291 1.41 15.67 4.65
CA PRO A 291 1.77 16.60 5.71
C PRO A 291 1.15 17.97 5.46
N PHE A 292 0.76 18.66 6.52
CA PHE A 292 0.06 19.93 6.39
C PHE A 292 0.85 20.97 5.58
N THR A 293 2.16 21.04 5.82
CA THR A 293 3.08 21.94 5.10
C THR A 293 3.26 21.62 3.61
N GLU A 294 2.79 20.45 3.17
CA GLU A 294 2.86 19.99 1.77
C GLU A 294 1.49 20.03 1.09
N ALA A 295 0.41 20.28 1.85
CA ALA A 295 -0.96 20.10 1.41
C ALA A 295 -1.35 21.03 0.25
N GLY A 296 -0.94 22.29 0.27
CA GLY A 296 -1.23 23.23 -0.81
C GLY A 296 -0.69 22.76 -2.16
N GLU A 297 0.60 22.36 -2.20
CA GLU A 297 1.23 21.85 -3.42
C GLU A 297 0.62 20.50 -3.85
N ALA A 298 0.48 19.57 -2.91
CA ALA A 298 -0.04 18.23 -3.20
C ALA A 298 -1.47 18.29 -3.76
N LEU A 299 -2.38 19.01 -3.08
CA LEU A 299 -3.77 19.14 -3.51
C LEU A 299 -3.88 19.88 -4.84
N SER A 300 -3.10 20.95 -5.04
CA SER A 300 -3.04 21.65 -6.33
C SER A 300 -2.67 20.70 -7.48
N LYS A 301 -1.64 19.86 -7.29
CA LYS A 301 -1.23 18.89 -8.31
C LYS A 301 -2.31 17.83 -8.57
N ILE A 302 -2.94 17.32 -7.52
CA ILE A 302 -4.00 16.32 -7.60
C ILE A 302 -5.21 16.87 -8.37
N PHE A 303 -5.69 18.07 -8.03
CA PHE A 303 -6.90 18.64 -8.65
C PHE A 303 -6.68 19.22 -10.05
N HIS A 304 -5.45 19.63 -10.38
CA HIS A 304 -5.14 20.23 -11.69
C HIS A 304 -4.43 19.29 -12.66
N GLY A 305 -4.20 18.03 -12.28
CA GLY A 305 -3.66 17.00 -13.17
C GLY A 305 -2.25 17.30 -13.70
N HIS A 306 -1.36 17.82 -12.84
CA HIS A 306 0.00 18.17 -13.24
C HIS A 306 0.79 16.93 -13.70
N GLN A 307 1.69 17.13 -14.68
CA GLN A 307 2.63 16.09 -15.09
C GLN A 307 3.63 15.82 -13.96
N TYR A 308 3.64 14.58 -13.47
CA TYR A 308 4.61 14.11 -12.49
C TYR A 308 6.01 14.04 -13.09
N ALA A 309 7.03 14.20 -12.25
CA ALA A 309 8.41 13.98 -12.66
C ALA A 309 8.61 12.55 -13.23
N SER A 310 9.54 12.38 -14.17
CA SER A 310 9.84 11.08 -14.79
C SER A 310 10.44 10.10 -13.78
N ASP A 311 9.82 8.93 -13.62
CA ASP A 311 10.25 7.84 -12.73
C ASP A 311 11.25 6.86 -13.38
N ARG A 312 11.75 7.19 -14.58
CA ARG A 312 12.56 6.27 -15.40
C ARG A 312 13.76 5.69 -14.67
N ALA A 313 14.56 6.50 -13.97
CA ALA A 313 15.74 6.01 -13.26
C ALA A 313 15.38 5.00 -12.15
N PHE A 314 14.26 5.22 -11.46
CA PHE A 314 13.74 4.30 -10.46
C PHE A 314 13.23 3.00 -11.11
N SER A 315 12.49 3.11 -12.20
CA SER A 315 12.01 1.97 -12.99
C SER A 315 13.14 1.13 -13.58
N ASP A 316 14.15 1.77 -14.15
CA ASP A 316 15.34 1.12 -14.72
C ASP A 316 16.12 0.38 -13.63
N GLY A 317 16.26 0.98 -12.43
CA GLY A 317 16.88 0.33 -11.28
C GLY A 317 16.16 -0.94 -10.84
N LEU A 318 14.82 -0.92 -10.78
CA LEU A 318 14.02 -2.12 -10.47
C LEU A 318 14.14 -3.19 -11.57
N ALA A 319 14.10 -2.79 -12.83
CA ALA A 319 14.22 -3.72 -13.95
C ALA A 319 15.62 -4.37 -13.99
N GLN A 320 16.68 -3.61 -13.72
CA GLN A 320 18.04 -4.13 -13.58
C GLN A 320 18.17 -5.09 -12.39
N LEU A 321 17.54 -4.77 -11.25
CA LEU A 321 17.51 -5.64 -10.08
C LEU A 321 16.85 -6.98 -10.41
N ALA A 322 15.70 -6.97 -11.10
CA ALA A 322 15.02 -8.18 -11.55
C ALA A 322 15.89 -9.00 -12.52
N GLN A 323 16.49 -8.34 -13.52
CA GLN A 323 17.34 -9.01 -14.52
C GLN A 323 18.57 -9.67 -13.90
N HIS A 324 19.15 -9.07 -12.85
CA HIS A 324 20.31 -9.64 -12.16
C HIS A 324 20.05 -11.03 -11.58
N VAL A 325 18.80 -11.31 -11.20
CA VAL A 325 18.34 -12.60 -10.68
C VAL A 325 17.47 -13.37 -11.67
N ASN A 326 17.61 -13.08 -12.96
CA ASN A 326 16.89 -13.74 -14.06
C ASN A 326 15.35 -13.64 -13.95
N LEU A 327 14.86 -12.52 -13.43
CA LEU A 327 13.44 -12.21 -13.32
C LEU A 327 13.01 -11.10 -14.30
N GLN A 328 11.73 -11.09 -14.63
CA GLN A 328 11.07 -10.05 -15.42
C GLN A 328 9.90 -9.46 -14.64
N ILE A 329 9.73 -8.14 -14.75
CA ILE A 329 8.57 -7.41 -14.22
C ILE A 329 7.58 -7.23 -15.36
N GLN A 330 6.34 -7.65 -15.14
CA GLN A 330 5.21 -7.29 -15.99
C GLN A 330 4.27 -6.34 -15.26
N ARG A 331 3.85 -5.29 -15.96
CA ARG A 331 2.89 -4.30 -15.47
C ARG A 331 1.55 -4.50 -16.17
N ARG A 332 0.47 -4.45 -15.42
CA ARG A 332 -0.91 -4.52 -15.94
C ARG A 332 -1.79 -3.51 -15.22
N GLN A 333 -2.89 -3.13 -15.86
CA GLN A 333 -4.01 -2.54 -15.15
C GLN A 333 -5.06 -3.61 -14.89
N ARG A 334 -5.68 -3.57 -13.72
CA ARG A 334 -6.84 -4.41 -13.39
C ARG A 334 -7.96 -3.60 -12.78
N ARG A 335 -9.17 -4.14 -12.83
CA ARG A 335 -10.34 -3.60 -12.14
C ARG A 335 -11.16 -4.76 -11.59
N LEU A 336 -11.51 -4.69 -10.31
CA LEU A 336 -12.42 -5.68 -9.72
C LEU A 336 -13.77 -5.56 -10.42
N PHE A 337 -14.21 -6.66 -11.00
CA PHE A 337 -15.46 -6.72 -11.75
C PHE A 337 -16.56 -7.37 -10.91
N ASP A 338 -16.23 -8.44 -10.20
CA ASP A 338 -17.20 -9.20 -9.42
C ASP A 338 -16.50 -9.97 -8.28
N ILE A 339 -17.27 -10.32 -7.25
CA ILE A 339 -16.84 -11.14 -6.12
C ILE A 339 -17.85 -12.26 -5.95
N ALA A 340 -17.38 -13.50 -5.88
CA ALA A 340 -18.23 -14.65 -5.62
C ALA A 340 -17.70 -15.46 -4.45
N ASP A 341 -18.57 -15.84 -3.53
CA ASP A 341 -18.25 -16.78 -2.47
C ASP A 341 -18.34 -18.20 -2.99
N ILE A 342 -17.31 -18.99 -2.74
CA ILE A 342 -17.26 -20.38 -3.19
C ILE A 342 -18.04 -21.21 -2.19
N ASP A 343 -19.23 -21.64 -2.60
CA ASP A 343 -20.12 -22.47 -1.79
C ASP A 343 -19.62 -23.91 -1.72
N ARG A 344 -19.08 -24.41 -2.84
CA ARG A 344 -18.64 -25.81 -2.95
C ARG A 344 -17.61 -26.02 -4.06
N PHE A 345 -16.58 -26.79 -3.76
CA PHE A 345 -15.69 -27.42 -4.75
C PHE A 345 -16.28 -28.74 -5.26
N LYS A 346 -16.27 -28.93 -6.58
CA LYS A 346 -16.57 -30.20 -7.22
C LYS A 346 -15.27 -30.98 -7.40
N GLU A 347 -15.25 -32.18 -6.85
CA GLU A 347 -14.05 -33.02 -6.80
C GLU A 347 -14.19 -34.24 -7.71
N ALA A 348 -13.12 -34.54 -8.45
CA ALA A 348 -12.97 -35.81 -9.15
C ALA A 348 -11.53 -36.29 -8.97
N GLU A 349 -11.36 -37.58 -8.65
CA GLU A 349 -10.03 -38.20 -8.45
C GLU A 349 -9.17 -37.53 -7.36
N GLY A 350 -9.79 -36.82 -6.41
CA GLY A 350 -9.11 -36.10 -5.33
C GLY A 350 -8.62 -34.69 -5.69
N GLU A 351 -8.98 -34.21 -6.88
CA GLU A 351 -8.65 -32.87 -7.39
C GLU A 351 -9.92 -32.01 -7.53
N ILE A 352 -9.76 -30.70 -7.37
CA ILE A 352 -10.82 -29.73 -7.66
C ILE A 352 -10.92 -29.55 -9.17
N VAL A 353 -12.02 -30.04 -9.76
CA VAL A 353 -12.26 -29.96 -11.21
C VAL A 353 -13.19 -28.82 -11.59
N ASP A 354 -14.02 -28.36 -10.67
CA ASP A 354 -14.97 -27.26 -10.88
C ASP A 354 -15.44 -26.72 -9.52
N MET A 355 -16.22 -25.64 -9.49
CA MET A 355 -16.78 -25.06 -8.27
C MET A 355 -18.17 -24.46 -8.51
N SER A 356 -18.98 -24.41 -7.46
CA SER A 356 -20.16 -23.56 -7.41
C SER A 356 -19.87 -22.37 -6.51
N ALA A 357 -20.20 -21.18 -7.00
CA ALA A 357 -20.03 -19.95 -6.27
C ALA A 357 -21.26 -19.05 -6.42
N THR A 358 -21.56 -18.29 -5.37
CA THR A 358 -22.64 -17.32 -5.33
C THR A 358 -22.06 -15.92 -5.38
N GLY A 359 -22.47 -15.13 -6.37
CA GLY A 359 -22.05 -13.73 -6.50
C GLY A 359 -22.53 -12.89 -5.32
N ARG A 360 -21.66 -11.99 -4.85
CA ARG A 360 -22.05 -10.93 -3.92
C ARG A 360 -22.63 -9.77 -4.71
N ASP A 361 -23.51 -8.98 -4.08
CA ASP A 361 -23.88 -7.67 -4.62
C ASP A 361 -22.63 -6.78 -4.60
N GLY A 362 -21.92 -6.75 -5.73
CA GLY A 362 -20.65 -6.07 -5.89
C GLY A 362 -20.80 -4.75 -6.63
N HIS A 363 -20.05 -3.75 -6.21
CA HIS A 363 -19.74 -2.59 -7.03
C HIS A 363 -18.42 -2.85 -7.76
N GLU A 364 -18.37 -2.55 -9.07
CA GLU A 364 -17.12 -2.59 -9.81
C GLU A 364 -16.09 -1.67 -9.13
N GLY A 365 -14.93 -2.21 -8.75
CA GLY A 365 -13.87 -1.46 -8.08
C GLY A 365 -13.25 -0.38 -8.98
N LEU A 366 -12.35 0.43 -8.45
CA LEU A 366 -11.58 1.38 -9.26
C LEU A 366 -10.46 0.66 -10.03
N PRO A 367 -10.07 1.14 -11.23
CA PRO A 367 -8.88 0.64 -11.91
C PRO A 367 -7.62 0.86 -11.08
N GLU A 368 -6.76 -0.13 -11.03
CA GLU A 368 -5.47 -0.07 -10.34
C GLU A 368 -4.35 -0.69 -11.18
N THR A 369 -3.11 -0.24 -10.96
CA THR A 369 -1.92 -0.83 -11.58
C THR A 369 -1.38 -1.92 -10.67
N VAL A 370 -1.11 -3.09 -11.25
CA VAL A 370 -0.53 -4.24 -10.55
C VAL A 370 0.65 -4.81 -11.31
N TYR A 371 1.48 -5.58 -10.61
CA TYR A 371 2.69 -6.16 -11.17
C TYR A 371 2.77 -7.67 -10.95
N GLU A 372 3.32 -8.34 -11.95
CA GLU A 372 3.68 -9.75 -11.89
C GLU A 372 5.21 -9.90 -11.97
N ILE A 373 5.76 -10.89 -11.28
CA ILE A 373 7.17 -11.26 -11.37
C ILE A 373 7.26 -12.62 -12.04
N ILE A 374 8.02 -12.70 -13.14
CA ILE A 374 8.17 -13.90 -13.94
C ILE A 374 9.61 -14.38 -13.87
N ASP A 375 9.80 -15.67 -13.63
CA ASP A 375 11.10 -16.31 -13.81
C ASP A 375 11.37 -16.55 -15.30
N LEU A 376 12.42 -15.94 -15.84
CA LEU A 376 12.77 -16.07 -17.25
C LEU A 376 13.28 -17.47 -17.60
N GLY A 377 13.77 -18.23 -16.62
CA GLY A 377 14.28 -19.60 -16.84
C GLY A 377 13.15 -20.60 -17.09
N SER A 378 12.11 -20.56 -16.26
CA SER A 378 10.95 -21.45 -16.38
C SER A 378 9.76 -20.87 -17.15
N GLY A 379 9.73 -19.55 -17.35
CA GLY A 379 8.57 -18.83 -17.89
C GLY A 379 7.37 -18.77 -16.94
N ARG A 380 7.52 -19.21 -15.68
CA ARG A 380 6.44 -19.22 -14.70
C ARG A 380 6.34 -17.89 -13.97
N THR A 381 5.12 -17.45 -13.71
CA THR A 381 4.86 -16.34 -12.80
C THR A 381 5.11 -16.81 -11.36
N LEU A 382 5.97 -16.08 -10.64
CA LEU A 382 6.33 -16.35 -9.25
C LEU A 382 5.44 -15.60 -8.26
N ARG A 383 4.98 -14.41 -8.67
CA ARG A 383 4.14 -13.52 -7.86
C ARG A 383 3.16 -12.80 -8.76
N TYR A 384 1.95 -12.62 -8.26
CA TYR A 384 0.82 -12.07 -9.00
C TYR A 384 0.32 -10.81 -8.32
N ASP A 385 -0.23 -9.90 -9.14
CA ASP A 385 -1.02 -8.76 -8.71
C ASP A 385 -0.43 -7.93 -7.57
N LEU A 386 0.90 -7.78 -7.56
CA LEU A 386 1.61 -7.03 -6.54
C LEU A 386 1.28 -5.55 -6.64
N SER A 387 1.14 -4.88 -5.49
CA SER A 387 1.25 -3.42 -5.46
C SER A 387 2.69 -3.01 -5.78
N ILE A 388 2.93 -1.72 -6.06
CA ILE A 388 4.31 -1.23 -6.26
C ILE A 388 5.20 -1.50 -5.05
N ASN A 389 4.65 -1.46 -3.84
CA ASN A 389 5.40 -1.72 -2.61
C ASN A 389 5.79 -3.18 -2.50
N ASP A 390 4.84 -4.08 -2.80
CA ASP A 390 5.09 -5.51 -2.74
C ASP A 390 6.05 -5.95 -3.85
N LEU A 391 5.98 -5.32 -5.03
CA LEU A 391 6.94 -5.53 -6.11
C LEU A 391 8.36 -5.22 -5.64
N VAL A 392 8.59 -4.01 -5.10
CA VAL A 392 9.93 -3.60 -4.67
C VAL A 392 10.45 -4.51 -3.57
N MET A 393 9.62 -4.83 -2.58
CA MET A 393 10.02 -5.71 -1.49
C MET A 393 10.30 -7.13 -1.95
N ALA A 394 9.48 -7.68 -2.86
CA ALA A 394 9.71 -9.01 -3.43
C ALA A 394 11.01 -9.08 -4.23
N LEU A 395 11.28 -8.09 -5.09
CA LEU A 395 12.53 -8.04 -5.87
C LEU A 395 13.76 -7.92 -4.97
N LEU A 396 13.69 -7.11 -3.92
CA LEU A 396 14.77 -7.00 -2.94
C LEU A 396 15.01 -8.29 -2.16
N ALA A 397 13.95 -9.06 -1.87
CA ALA A 397 14.06 -10.36 -1.24
C ALA A 397 14.71 -11.39 -2.17
N PHE A 398 14.35 -11.40 -3.45
CA PHE A 398 14.94 -12.30 -4.45
C PHE A 398 16.41 -11.98 -4.76
N ALA A 399 16.83 -10.72 -4.64
CA ALA A 399 18.18 -10.27 -4.96
C ALA A 399 19.21 -10.46 -3.83
N ARG A 400 18.84 -11.17 -2.76
CA ARG A 400 19.72 -11.54 -1.65
C ARG A 400 20.32 -12.91 -1.86
#